data_AF-X1B0A3-F1
#
_entry.id   AF-X1B0A3-F1
#
_cell.length_a   1.000
_cell.length_b   1.000
_cell.length_c   1.000
_cell.angle_alpha   90.00
_cell.angle_beta   90.00
_cell.angle_gamma   90.00
#
_symmetry.space_group_name_H-M   'P 1'
#
loop_
_entity.id
_entity.type
_entity.pdbx_description
1 polymer ?
#
loop_
_entity_poly.entity_id
_entity_poly.type
_entity_poly.pdbx_seq_one_letter_code
_entity_poly.pdbx_strand_id
1 'polypeptide(L)'
;ISPGIRTDHSAIILHIELQKDSSRGPGLWKFNNSYLQEEDYVNCMNYNLDLWLNDNSILDKRVKWEWIKFKVRDETMKYAKKKCKQRNDTINNLAKHLISLEESLANNPSQQILSEIDLVKNELEDLDSKQILYVIPVQTVLKSTVC
;
A
#
# COMPACT_ATOMS: atom_id res chain seq x y z
N ILE A 1 1.34 28.53 19.60
CA ILE A 1 1.95 29.50 18.68
C ILE A 1 3.33 29.84 19.26
N SER A 2 4.40 29.64 18.49
CA SER A 2 5.79 29.83 18.94
C SER A 2 6.50 30.87 18.06
N PRO A 3 7.33 31.77 18.61
CA PRO A 3 8.03 32.77 17.82
C PRO A 3 9.05 32.13 16.86
N GLY A 4 9.01 32.52 15.58
CA GLY A 4 9.98 32.09 14.58
C GLY A 4 11.27 32.92 14.70
N ILE A 5 12.40 32.30 15.06
CA ILE A 5 13.67 33.01 15.27
C ILE A 5 14.21 33.66 13.97
N ARG A 6 13.73 33.23 12.79
CA ARG A 6 14.20 33.69 11.48
C ARG A 6 13.10 34.28 10.59
N THR A 7 11.88 34.43 11.10
CA THR A 7 10.72 34.92 10.33
C THR A 7 9.92 35.91 11.19
N ASP A 8 9.34 36.92 10.57
CA ASP A 8 8.34 37.81 11.19
C ASP A 8 6.98 37.13 11.40
N HIS A 9 6.85 35.88 10.93
CA HIS A 9 5.69 35.02 11.17
C HIS A 9 5.89 34.10 12.39
N SER A 10 4.83 33.95 13.17
CA SER A 10 4.76 32.98 14.27
C SER A 10 4.51 31.56 13.75
N ALA A 11 5.20 30.58 14.32
CA ALA A 11 4.93 29.16 14.06
C ALA A 11 3.60 28.75 14.72
N ILE A 12 2.67 28.24 13.92
CA ILE A 12 1.43 27.64 14.41
C ILE A 12 1.66 26.13 14.51
N ILE A 13 1.52 25.59 15.71
CA ILE A 13 1.65 24.16 16.00
C ILE A 13 0.24 23.65 16.23
N LEU A 14 -0.18 22.67 15.42
CA LEU A 14 -1.47 22.02 15.53
C LEU A 14 -1.26 20.61 16.11
N HIS A 15 -1.85 20.35 17.27
CA HIS A 15 -1.94 19.00 17.83
C HIS A 15 -3.30 18.44 17.47
N ILE A 16 -3.33 17.40 16.63
CA ILE A 16 -4.56 16.70 16.25
C ILE A 16 -4.58 15.38 17.02
N GLU A 17 -5.49 15.26 17.97
CA GLU A 17 -5.84 13.98 18.60
C GLU A 17 -6.97 13.33 17.79
N LEU A 18 -6.66 12.29 17.01
CA LEU A 18 -7.69 11.47 16.39
C LEU A 18 -8.33 10.58 17.46
N GLN A 19 -9.60 10.82 17.80
CA GLN A 19 -10.39 9.86 18.57
C GLN A 19 -10.44 8.51 17.84
N LYS A 20 -10.03 7.44 18.54
CA LYS A 20 -10.10 6.06 18.06
C LYS A 20 -11.53 5.51 17.99
N ASP A 21 -12.49 6.18 18.63
CA ASP A 21 -13.80 5.59 18.96
C ASP A 21 -14.96 6.00 18.05
N SER A 22 -14.68 6.41 16.82
CA SER A 22 -15.73 6.38 15.79
C SER A 22 -15.72 5.00 15.14
N SER A 23 -16.84 4.27 15.20
CA SER A 23 -17.03 3.13 14.32
C SER A 23 -16.88 3.66 12.90
N ARG A 24 -15.77 3.29 12.23
CA ARG A 24 -15.55 3.70 10.84
C ARG A 24 -16.82 3.33 10.09
N GLY A 25 -17.53 4.35 9.59
CA GLY A 25 -18.59 4.12 8.62
C GLY A 25 -18.04 3.33 7.44
N PRO A 26 -18.88 2.76 6.56
CA PRO A 26 -18.42 2.12 5.34
C PRO A 26 -17.62 3.15 4.56
N GLY A 27 -16.29 3.08 4.67
CA GLY A 27 -15.41 4.07 4.12
C GLY A 27 -15.63 4.16 2.62
N LEU A 28 -15.54 5.36 2.06
CA LEU A 28 -15.53 5.49 0.61
C LEU A 28 -14.36 4.64 0.09
N TRP A 29 -14.65 3.72 -0.83
CA TRP A 29 -13.60 2.95 -1.47
C TRP A 29 -12.70 3.90 -2.25
N LYS A 30 -11.41 3.85 -1.95
CA LYS A 30 -10.37 4.61 -2.63
C LYS A 30 -9.50 3.64 -3.40
N PHE A 31 -9.24 3.98 -4.66
CA PHE A 31 -8.30 3.23 -5.47
C PHE A 31 -6.86 3.44 -4.96
N ASN A 32 -6.09 2.37 -4.87
CA ASN A 32 -4.67 2.47 -4.56
C ASN A 32 -3.88 2.68 -5.85
N ASN A 33 -3.48 3.94 -6.09
CA ASN A 33 -2.80 4.33 -7.31
C ASN A 33 -1.43 3.67 -7.52
N SER A 34 -0.83 3.11 -6.47
CA SER A 34 0.46 2.40 -6.61
C SER A 34 0.37 1.18 -7.51
N TYR A 35 -0.81 0.56 -7.64
CA TYR A 35 -1.03 -0.55 -8.57
C TYR A 35 -0.76 -0.16 -10.03
N LEU A 36 -0.87 1.14 -10.37
CA LEU A 36 -0.53 1.63 -11.71
C LEU A 36 0.97 1.59 -12.02
N GLN A 37 1.83 1.40 -11.00
CA GLN A 37 3.26 1.19 -11.18
C GLN A 37 3.62 -0.30 -11.30
N GLU A 38 2.64 -1.19 -11.10
CA GLU A 38 2.85 -2.63 -11.17
C GLU A 38 2.49 -3.15 -12.55
N GLU A 39 3.50 -3.61 -13.31
CA GLU A 39 3.33 -4.07 -14.69
C GLU A 39 2.27 -5.20 -14.80
N ASP A 40 2.28 -6.15 -13.86
CA ASP A 40 1.29 -7.23 -13.77
C ASP A 40 -0.15 -6.71 -13.71
N TYR A 41 -0.38 -5.64 -12.94
CA TYR A 41 -1.71 -5.04 -12.81
C TYR A 41 -2.12 -4.33 -14.09
N VAL A 42 -1.21 -3.51 -14.63
CA VAL A 42 -1.45 -2.72 -15.84
C VAL A 42 -1.75 -3.63 -17.04
N ASN A 43 -0.95 -4.67 -17.24
CA ASN A 43 -1.15 -5.63 -18.34
C ASN A 43 -2.47 -6.38 -18.20
N CYS A 44 -2.81 -6.84 -16.99
CA CYS A 44 -4.08 -7.50 -16.72
C CYS A 44 -5.27 -6.57 -16.97
N MET A 45 -5.18 -5.32 -16.52
CA MET A 45 -6.25 -4.34 -16.69
C MET A 45 -6.43 -3.94 -18.15
N ASN A 46 -5.35 -3.71 -18.90
CA ASN A 46 -5.42 -3.39 -20.33
C ASN A 46 -6.09 -4.52 -21.12
N TYR A 47 -5.65 -5.76 -20.90
CA TYR A 47 -6.26 -6.93 -21.54
C TYR A 47 -7.77 -7.02 -21.24
N ASN A 48 -8.15 -6.86 -19.97
CA ASN A 48 -9.54 -6.93 -19.55
C ASN A 48 -10.39 -5.77 -20.10
N LEU A 49 -9.85 -4.55 -20.12
CA LEU A 49 -10.53 -3.39 -20.69
C LEU A 49 -10.82 -3.57 -22.17
N ASP A 50 -9.85 -4.07 -22.94
CA ASP A 50 -10.04 -4.37 -24.36
C ASP A 50 -11.17 -5.39 -24.58
N LEU A 51 -11.24 -6.43 -23.75
CA LEU A 51 -12.34 -7.40 -23.80
C LEU A 51 -13.70 -6.76 -23.47
N TRP A 52 -13.78 -5.97 -22.39
CA TRP A 52 -15.03 -5.36 -21.95
C TRP A 52 -15.54 -4.26 -22.89
N LEU A 53 -14.63 -3.51 -23.52
CA LEU A 53 -14.99 -2.49 -24.50
C LEU A 53 -15.53 -3.10 -25.78
N ASN A 54 -15.00 -4.24 -26.20
CA ASN A 54 -15.45 -4.95 -27.39
C ASN A 54 -16.71 -5.81 -27.17
N ASP A 55 -17.15 -6.01 -25.93
CA ASP A 55 -18.38 -6.71 -25.61
C ASP A 55 -19.62 -5.87 -25.99
N ASN A 56 -20.39 -6.37 -26.97
CA ASN A 56 -21.60 -5.71 -27.48
C ASN A 56 -22.90 -6.28 -26.87
N SER A 57 -22.81 -7.10 -25.82
CA SER A 57 -23.98 -7.63 -25.12
C SER A 57 -24.84 -6.55 -24.45
N ILE A 58 -24.22 -5.44 -24.03
CA ILE A 58 -24.90 -4.28 -23.43
C ILE A 58 -25.01 -3.16 -24.47
N LEU A 59 -26.22 -2.97 -25.00
CA LEU A 59 -26.50 -1.97 -26.05
C LEU A 59 -26.56 -0.53 -25.52
N ASP A 60 -27.07 -0.33 -24.30
CA ASP A 60 -27.11 1.00 -23.70
C ASP A 60 -25.72 1.42 -23.22
N LYS A 61 -25.20 2.49 -23.82
CA LYS A 61 -23.88 3.06 -23.51
C LYS A 61 -23.74 3.46 -22.04
N ARG A 62 -24.81 3.95 -21.39
CA ARG A 62 -24.77 4.33 -19.97
C ARG A 62 -24.60 3.10 -19.09
N VAL A 63 -25.39 2.06 -19.36
CA VAL A 63 -25.30 0.79 -18.63
C VAL A 63 -23.95 0.13 -18.88
N LYS A 64 -23.44 0.17 -20.11
CA LYS A 64 -22.10 -0.36 -20.45
C LYS A 64 -21.00 0.34 -19.66
N TRP A 65 -21.07 1.68 -19.53
CA TRP A 65 -20.11 2.43 -18.74
C TRP A 65 -20.14 2.09 -17.24
N GLU A 66 -21.33 2.01 -16.64
CA GLU A 66 -21.47 1.59 -15.24
C GLU A 66 -20.94 0.17 -15.00
N TRP A 67 -21.22 -0.74 -15.94
CA TRP A 67 -20.72 -2.10 -15.89
C TRP A 67 -19.19 -2.18 -16.01
N ILE A 68 -18.57 -1.41 -16.90
CA ILE A 68 -17.11 -1.32 -17.02
C ILE A 68 -16.50 -0.80 -15.71
N LYS A 69 -17.05 0.27 -15.13
CA LYS A 69 -16.57 0.79 -13.83
C LYS A 69 -16.68 -0.27 -12.73
N PHE A 70 -17.77 -1.03 -12.71
CA PHE A 70 -17.93 -2.15 -11.77
C PHE A 70 -16.85 -3.21 -11.98
N LYS A 71 -16.58 -3.62 -13.23
CA LYS A 71 -15.56 -4.61 -13.58
C LYS A 71 -14.14 -4.17 -13.20
N VAL A 72 -13.78 -2.92 -13.50
CA VAL A 72 -12.50 -2.32 -13.08
C VAL A 72 -12.36 -2.39 -11.56
N ARG A 73 -13.41 -2.03 -10.82
CA ARG A 73 -13.40 -2.09 -9.35
C ARG A 73 -13.25 -3.53 -8.85
N ASP A 74 -14.01 -4.47 -9.39
CA ASP A 74 -13.97 -5.88 -9.01
C ASP A 74 -12.58 -6.49 -9.22
N GLU A 75 -12.00 -6.32 -10.41
CA GLU A 75 -10.66 -6.81 -10.73
C GLU A 75 -9.58 -6.16 -9.84
N THR A 76 -9.70 -4.87 -9.58
CA THR A 76 -8.81 -4.18 -8.65
C THR A 76 -8.90 -4.72 -7.23
N MET A 77 -10.11 -5.00 -6.74
CA MET A 77 -10.30 -5.57 -5.41
C MET A 77 -9.73 -6.99 -5.32
N LYS A 78 -9.85 -7.80 -6.39
CA LYS A 78 -9.21 -9.12 -6.46
C LYS A 78 -7.69 -9.01 -6.44
N TYR A 79 -7.11 -8.10 -7.23
CA TYR A 79 -5.68 -7.85 -7.25
C TYR A 79 -5.16 -7.43 -5.87
N ALA A 80 -5.84 -6.48 -5.23
CA ALA A 80 -5.50 -6.01 -3.88
C ALA A 80 -5.50 -7.15 -2.85
N LYS A 81 -6.52 -8.03 -2.89
CA LYS A 81 -6.59 -9.22 -2.02
C LYS A 81 -5.43 -10.18 -2.29
N LYS A 82 -5.10 -10.43 -3.56
CA LYS A 82 -3.96 -11.28 -3.95
C LYS A 82 -2.65 -10.71 -3.42
N LYS A 83 -2.40 -9.41 -3.58
CA LYS A 83 -1.20 -8.74 -3.06
C LYS A 83 -1.12 -8.77 -1.55
N CYS A 84 -2.23 -8.51 -0.86
CA CYS A 84 -2.30 -8.61 0.59
C CYS A 84 -1.92 -10.03 1.06
N LYS A 85 -2.47 -11.06 0.40
CA LYS A 85 -2.13 -12.45 0.71
C LYS A 85 -0.65 -12.75 0.47
N GLN A 86 -0.11 -12.43 -0.71
CA GLN A 86 1.30 -12.66 -1.05
C GLN A 86 2.26 -11.98 -0.04
N ARG A 87 1.91 -10.77 0.40
CA ARG A 87 2.67 -10.06 1.42
C ARG A 87 2.61 -10.75 2.78
N ASN A 88 1.42 -11.16 3.22
CA ASN A 88 1.29 -11.85 4.49
C ASN A 88 2.01 -13.22 4.47
N ASP A 89 1.96 -13.92 3.34
CA ASP A 89 2.68 -15.18 3.16
C ASP A 89 4.20 -14.97 3.23
N THR A 90 4.73 -13.90 2.61
CA THR A 90 6.16 -13.54 2.69
C THR A 90 6.57 -13.17 4.12
N ILE A 91 5.79 -12.33 4.81
CA ILE A 91 6.04 -11.99 6.23
C ILE A 91 6.07 -13.25 7.10
N ASN A 92 5.08 -14.14 6.94
CA ASN A 92 5.02 -15.37 7.71
C ASN A 92 6.22 -16.30 7.45
N ASN A 93 6.67 -16.37 6.20
CA ASN A 93 7.84 -17.18 5.84
C ASN A 93 9.13 -16.58 6.41
N LEU A 94 9.31 -15.25 6.32
CA LEU A 94 10.45 -14.56 6.92
C LEU A 94 10.47 -14.71 8.44
N ALA A 95 9.32 -14.60 9.11
CA ALA A 95 9.21 -14.80 10.55
C ALA A 95 9.59 -16.24 10.97
N LYS A 96 9.13 -17.25 10.21
CA LYS A 96 9.55 -18.65 10.43
C LYS A 96 11.04 -18.84 10.21
N HIS A 97 11.59 -18.21 9.17
CA HIS A 97 13.01 -18.28 8.87
C HIS A 97 13.84 -17.66 10.01
N LEU A 98 13.42 -16.50 10.51
CA LEU A 98 14.05 -15.82 11.64
C LEU A 98 14.07 -16.72 12.89
N ILE A 99 12.94 -17.36 13.23
CA ILE A 99 12.88 -18.32 14.35
C ILE A 99 13.91 -19.45 14.16
N SER A 100 13.98 -20.05 12.97
CA SER A 100 14.93 -21.13 12.70
C SER A 100 16.40 -20.67 12.77
N LEU A 101 16.69 -19.42 12.39
CA LEU A 101 18.02 -18.84 12.49
C LEU A 101 18.40 -18.55 13.95
N GLU A 102 17.46 -18.06 14.76
CA GLU A 102 17.68 -17.83 16.20
C GLU A 102 17.92 -19.14 16.96
N GLU A 103 17.16 -20.20 16.65
CA GLU A 103 17.40 -21.55 17.17
C GLU A 103 18.79 -22.07 16.74
N SER A 104 19.17 -21.85 15.48
CA SER A 104 20.48 -22.25 14.97
C SER A 104 21.61 -21.47 15.64
N LEU A 105 21.41 -20.19 15.91
CA LEU A 105 22.36 -19.33 16.62
C LEU A 105 22.58 -19.78 18.07
N ALA A 106 21.49 -20.16 18.76
CA ALA A 106 21.56 -20.68 20.13
C ALA A 106 22.37 -21.98 20.20
N ASN A 107 22.30 -22.83 19.16
CA ASN A 107 23.03 -24.09 19.08
C ASN A 107 24.48 -23.92 18.58
N ASN A 108 24.72 -22.98 17.66
CA ASN A 108 26.02 -22.73 17.06
C ASN A 108 26.22 -21.23 16.77
N PRO A 109 26.81 -20.47 17.71
CA PRO A 109 27.05 -19.04 17.51
C PRO A 109 28.01 -18.79 16.35
N SER A 110 27.50 -18.24 15.24
CA SER A 110 28.33 -17.86 14.09
C SER A 110 28.00 -16.45 13.60
N GLN A 111 29.03 -15.75 13.14
CA GLN A 111 28.89 -14.40 12.56
C GLN A 111 28.08 -14.41 11.27
N GLN A 112 28.05 -15.54 10.54
CA GLN A 112 27.23 -15.71 9.35
C GLN A 112 25.74 -15.72 9.69
N ILE A 113 25.33 -16.48 10.72
CA ILE A 113 23.94 -16.54 11.18
C ILE A 113 23.48 -15.16 11.70
N LEU A 114 24.34 -14.43 12.43
CA LEU A 114 24.02 -13.07 12.87
C LEU A 114 23.76 -12.11 11.70
N SER A 115 24.63 -12.15 10.68
CA SER A 115 24.44 -11.33 9.47
C SER A 115 23.14 -11.68 8.73
N GLU A 116 22.77 -12.96 8.69
CA GLU A 116 21.54 -13.40 8.03
C GLU A 116 20.28 -12.98 8.81
N ILE A 117 20.33 -13.03 10.14
CA ILE A 117 19.26 -12.50 11.00
C ILE A 117 19.06 -11.00 10.76
N ASP A 118 20.14 -10.22 10.68
CA ASP A 118 20.05 -8.78 10.41
C ASP A 118 19.44 -8.50 9.04
N LEU A 119 19.79 -9.29 8.02
CA LEU A 119 19.18 -9.16 6.68
C LEU A 119 17.68 -9.44 6.71
N VAL A 120 17.25 -10.53 7.37
CA VAL A 120 15.83 -10.91 7.48
C VAL A 120 15.04 -9.86 8.27
N LYS A 121 15.63 -9.29 9.33
CA LYS A 121 15.01 -8.20 10.11
C LYS A 121 14.83 -6.94 9.28
N ASN A 122 15.86 -6.53 8.53
CA ASN A 122 15.77 -5.37 7.63
C ASN A 122 14.69 -5.57 6.55
N GLU A 123 14.58 -6.77 5.99
CA GLU A 123 13.54 -7.07 4.99
C GLU A 123 12.12 -6.97 5.57
N LEU A 124 11.92 -7.44 6.82
CA LEU A 124 10.65 -7.28 7.53
C LEU A 124 10.32 -5.80 7.79
N GLU A 125 11.29 -5.00 8.24
CA GLU A 125 11.11 -3.56 8.45
C GLU A 125 10.75 -2.82 7.16
N ASP A 126 11.35 -3.20 6.03
CA ASP A 126 11.03 -2.66 4.71
C ASP A 126 9.60 -2.99 4.28
N LEU A 127 9.13 -4.22 4.55
CA LEU A 127 7.76 -4.64 4.23
C LEU A 127 6.71 -3.92 5.09
N ASP A 128 7.03 -3.62 6.34
CA ASP A 128 6.19 -2.85 7.25
C ASP A 128 6.19 -1.35 6.90
N SER A 129 7.33 -0.79 6.52
CA SER A 129 7.45 0.60 6.07
C SER A 129 6.61 0.87 4.82
N LYS A 130 6.57 -0.09 3.89
CA LYS A 130 5.69 -0.05 2.72
C LYS A 130 4.21 -0.01 3.12
N GLN A 131 3.80 -0.70 4.19
CA GLN A 131 2.42 -0.62 4.72
C GLN A 131 2.03 0.80 5.12
N ILE A 132 2.93 1.51 5.80
CA ILE A 132 2.69 2.86 6.29
C ILE A 132 2.48 3.82 5.10
N LEU A 133 3.25 3.66 4.02
CA LEU A 133 3.09 4.48 2.81
C LEU A 133 1.76 4.24 2.07
N TYR A 134 1.21 3.01 2.14
CA TYR A 134 -0.08 2.67 1.51
C TYR A 134 -1.30 3.05 2.37
N VAL A 135 -1.11 3.28 3.67
CA VAL A 135 -2.18 3.65 4.63
C VAL A 135 -2.19 5.15 4.91
N ILE A 136 -1.03 5.81 4.86
CA ILE A 136 -0.93 7.27 4.91
C ILE A 136 -1.31 7.80 3.52
N PRO A 137 -2.27 8.73 3.40
CA PRO A 137 -2.50 9.40 2.13
C PRO A 137 -1.19 10.04 1.70
N VAL A 138 -0.70 9.69 0.52
CA VAL A 138 0.37 10.41 -0.18
C VAL A 138 -0.16 11.82 -0.49
N GLN A 139 -0.12 12.69 0.51
CA GLN A 139 -0.14 14.13 0.41
C GLN A 139 1.23 14.63 0.84
N THR A 140 2.25 14.24 0.11
CA THR A 140 3.50 15.00 0.09
C THR A 140 4.09 14.91 -1.32
N VAL A 141 3.39 15.54 -2.26
CA VAL A 141 4.06 16.14 -3.40
C VAL A 141 3.89 17.63 -3.22
N LEU A 142 4.91 18.26 -2.63
CA LEU A 142 5.17 19.68 -2.82
C LEU A 142 5.36 19.91 -4.32
N LYS A 143 4.30 20.30 -5.02
CA LYS A 143 4.46 21.10 -6.24
C LYS A 143 4.17 22.54 -5.87
N SER A 144 5.26 23.23 -5.53
CA SER A 144 5.38 24.67 -5.69
C SER A 144 5.06 25.04 -7.13
N THR A 145 3.88 25.63 -7.36
CA THR A 145 3.65 26.61 -8.44
C THR A 145 2.32 27.29 -8.15
N VAL A 146 2.39 28.43 -7.48
CA VAL A 146 1.41 29.50 -7.61
C VAL A 146 2.13 30.63 -8.33
N CYS A 147 1.65 30.96 -9.52
CA CYS A 147 1.46 32.34 -9.92
C CYS A 147 -0.05 32.56 -9.89
#